data_AF-A0A6U9LHQ8-F1
#
_entry.id   AF-A0A6U9LHQ8-F1
#
_cell.length_a   1.000
_cell.length_b   1.000
_cell.length_c   1.000
_cell.angle_alpha   90.00
_cell.angle_beta   90.00
_cell.angle_gamma   90.00
#
_symmetry.space_group_name_H-M   'P 1'
#
loop_
_entity.id
_entity.type
_entity.pdbx_description
1 polymer ?
#
loop_
_entity_poly.entity_id
_entity_poly.type
_entity_poly.pdbx_seq_one_letter_code
_entity_poly.pdbx_strand_id
1 'polypeptide(L)'
;MREFIQAMPWVNRNYPFIARHMRTIDEDQTGTLDWDEWVQFCKSDRVQNELRRANIMTTHDICVESKKDTRSRTHPTHKLFKNMSDPILKCEVAGTCSDIHHQGHRVEWRVDNIKRLIETMPPGKFVTSPVFAVAGISGMHMKFWPVRKDTIARHHAKKRLAVRFPDGWSEIALFAPPGTHFWFRFFIGQHWSPHRECYWSDACIESQRWEPPRAKPPEFLESDSLLIGVEINQNLRRKRTKRPDGSKAYRDRSLYCALPEMLPPHPMNVSLS
;
A
#
# COMPACT_ATOMS: atom_id res chain seq x y z
N MET A 1 -1.17 -0.80 -39.01
CA MET A 1 -1.97 -1.74 -38.18
C MET A 1 -1.19 -2.98 -37.73
N ARG A 2 -0.49 -3.74 -38.61
CA ARG A 2 0.33 -4.91 -38.18
C ARG A 2 1.40 -4.58 -37.14
N GLU A 3 2.14 -3.48 -37.34
CA GLU A 3 3.16 -3.01 -36.38
C GLU A 3 2.55 -2.61 -35.03
N PHE A 4 1.29 -2.15 -35.04
CA PHE A 4 0.58 -1.70 -33.85
C PHE A 4 0.03 -2.87 -33.02
N ILE A 5 -0.54 -3.89 -33.66
CA ILE A 5 -0.94 -5.14 -33.00
C ILE A 5 0.29 -5.83 -32.39
N GLN A 6 1.44 -5.74 -33.04
CA GLN A 6 2.70 -6.25 -32.49
C GLN A 6 3.17 -5.46 -31.25
N ALA A 7 2.83 -4.17 -31.16
CA ALA A 7 3.13 -3.33 -29.99
C ALA A 7 2.11 -3.51 -28.83
N MET A 8 0.92 -4.04 -29.09
CA MET A 8 -0.15 -4.19 -28.08
C MET A 8 0.28 -4.93 -26.81
N PRO A 9 1.07 -6.02 -26.85
CA PRO A 9 1.58 -6.63 -25.62
C PRO A 9 2.41 -5.66 -24.77
N TRP A 10 3.24 -4.82 -25.40
CA TRP A 10 4.03 -3.80 -24.70
C TRP A 10 3.15 -2.66 -24.16
N VAL A 11 2.19 -2.17 -24.95
CA VAL A 11 1.25 -1.12 -24.49
C VAL A 11 0.37 -1.65 -23.36
N ASN A 12 -0.12 -2.88 -23.46
CA ASN A 12 -0.93 -3.51 -22.43
C ASN A 12 -0.16 -3.72 -21.12
N ARG A 13 1.16 -3.90 -21.22
CA ARG A 13 2.04 -4.01 -20.05
C ARG A 13 2.32 -2.66 -19.40
N ASN A 14 2.69 -1.65 -20.18
CA ASN A 14 3.15 -0.36 -19.65
C ASN A 14 2.01 0.65 -19.44
N TYR A 15 0.95 0.51 -20.22
CA TYR A 15 -0.20 1.40 -20.25
C TYR A 15 -1.50 0.58 -20.39
N PRO A 16 -1.82 -0.30 -19.42
CA PRO A 16 -2.97 -1.21 -19.50
C PRO A 16 -4.30 -0.48 -19.75
N PHE A 17 -4.39 0.78 -19.29
CA PHE A 17 -5.53 1.64 -19.58
C PHE A 17 -5.62 2.05 -21.06
N ILE A 18 -4.53 2.54 -21.64
CA ILE A 18 -4.48 2.89 -23.06
C ILE A 18 -4.79 1.63 -23.90
N ALA A 19 -4.21 0.49 -23.54
CA ALA A 19 -4.48 -0.77 -24.20
C ALA A 19 -5.94 -1.23 -24.09
N ARG A 20 -6.65 -0.87 -23.02
CA ARG A 20 -8.09 -1.15 -22.89
C ARG A 20 -8.90 -0.35 -23.88
N HIS A 21 -8.62 0.95 -24.01
CA HIS A 21 -9.28 1.79 -25.02
C HIS A 21 -8.95 1.34 -26.45
N MET A 22 -7.72 0.91 -26.69
CA MET A 22 -7.32 0.34 -27.98
C MET A 22 -8.08 -0.95 -28.31
N ARG A 23 -8.30 -1.83 -27.33
CA ARG A 23 -9.09 -3.05 -27.53
C ARG A 23 -10.54 -2.74 -27.91
N THR A 24 -11.15 -1.72 -27.30
CA THR A 24 -12.50 -1.28 -27.68
C THR A 24 -12.56 -0.78 -29.13
N ILE A 25 -11.53 -0.05 -29.59
CA ILE A 25 -11.45 0.44 -30.97
C ILE A 25 -11.24 -0.72 -31.97
N ASP A 26 -10.46 -1.73 -31.59
CA ASP A 26 -10.23 -2.94 -32.40
C ASP A 26 -11.50 -3.82 -32.49
N GLU A 27 -12.22 -3.99 -31.37
CA GLU A 27 -13.48 -4.74 -31.29
C GLU A 27 -14.58 -4.14 -32.17
N ASP A 28 -14.66 -2.81 -32.25
CA ASP A 28 -15.69 -2.12 -33.04
C ASP A 28 -15.41 -2.16 -34.56
N GLN A 29 -14.21 -2.55 -35.01
CA GLN A 29 -13.76 -2.55 -36.42
C GLN A 29 -13.97 -1.23 -37.20
N THR A 30 -14.38 -0.15 -36.51
CA THR A 30 -14.83 1.10 -37.14
C THR A 30 -13.72 2.14 -37.29
N GLY A 31 -12.55 1.93 -36.68
CA GLY A 31 -11.48 2.92 -36.66
C GLY A 31 -10.11 2.36 -37.02
N THR A 32 -9.65 2.65 -38.24
CA THR A 32 -8.21 2.73 -38.50
C THR A 32 -7.71 4.05 -37.91
N LEU A 33 -7.28 4.03 -36.65
CA LEU A 33 -6.59 5.18 -36.06
C LEU A 33 -5.18 5.24 -36.66
N ASP A 34 -4.85 6.31 -37.38
CA ASP A 34 -3.48 6.52 -37.82
C ASP A 34 -2.58 6.94 -36.66
N TRP A 35 -1.26 6.98 -36.89
CA TRP A 35 -0.29 7.30 -35.83
C TRP A 35 -0.48 8.72 -35.28
N ASP A 36 -0.84 9.68 -36.14
CA ASP A 36 -0.99 11.07 -35.74
C ASP A 36 -2.27 11.27 -34.92
N GLU A 37 -3.37 10.66 -35.34
CA GLU A 37 -4.61 10.59 -34.56
C GLU A 37 -4.37 9.94 -33.19
N TRP A 38 -3.52 8.90 -33.13
CA TRP A 38 -3.16 8.25 -31.88
C TRP A 38 -2.34 9.17 -30.97
N VAL A 39 -1.35 9.87 -31.52
CA VAL A 39 -0.56 10.87 -30.76
C VAL A 39 -1.48 11.97 -30.23
N GLN A 40 -2.46 12.43 -31.02
CA GLN A 40 -3.44 13.42 -30.56
C GLN A 40 -4.37 12.86 -29.47
N PHE A 41 -4.82 11.62 -29.61
CA PHE A 41 -5.61 10.93 -28.58
C PHE A 41 -4.82 10.83 -27.26
N CYS A 42 -3.56 10.41 -27.32
CA CYS A 42 -2.69 10.34 -26.15
C CYS A 42 -2.44 11.72 -25.53
N LYS A 43 -2.41 12.79 -26.32
CA LYS A 43 -2.30 14.18 -25.85
C LYS A 43 -3.61 14.75 -25.30
N SER A 44 -4.75 14.11 -25.56
CA SER A 44 -6.04 14.61 -25.08
C SER A 44 -6.05 14.78 -23.56
N ASP A 45 -6.73 15.83 -23.08
CA ASP A 45 -6.85 16.10 -21.64
C ASP A 45 -7.41 14.90 -20.88
N ARG A 46 -8.32 14.14 -21.51
CA ARG A 46 -8.86 12.91 -20.93
C ARG A 46 -7.73 11.90 -20.65
N VAL A 47 -6.98 11.50 -21.67
CA VAL A 47 -5.91 10.49 -21.51
C VAL A 47 -4.80 11.02 -20.62
N GLN A 48 -4.44 12.30 -20.71
CA GLN A 48 -3.43 12.91 -19.86
C GLN A 48 -3.87 13.00 -18.39
N ASN A 49 -5.15 13.32 -18.13
CA ASN A 49 -5.69 13.29 -16.77
C ASN A 49 -5.70 11.86 -16.21
N GLU A 50 -6.00 10.86 -17.04
CA GLU A 50 -6.01 9.47 -16.63
C GLU A 50 -4.60 8.89 -16.44
N LEU A 51 -3.65 9.24 -17.30
CA LEU A 51 -2.22 8.91 -17.10
C LEU A 51 -1.66 9.60 -15.85
N ARG A 52 -2.03 10.86 -15.60
CA ARG A 52 -1.72 11.54 -14.34
C ARG A 52 -2.30 10.78 -13.15
N ARG A 53 -3.56 10.33 -13.24
CA ARG A 53 -4.20 9.48 -12.22
C ARG A 53 -3.54 8.12 -12.06
N ALA A 54 -3.03 7.51 -13.13
CA ALA A 54 -2.30 6.25 -13.08
C ALA A 54 -0.90 6.43 -12.46
N ASN A 55 -0.24 7.55 -12.71
CA ASN A 55 1.04 7.94 -12.11
C ASN A 55 0.96 8.34 -10.63
N ILE A 56 -0.23 8.27 -10.03
CA ILE A 56 -0.45 8.49 -8.60
C ILE A 56 0.18 7.36 -7.79
N MET A 57 0.30 6.14 -8.33
CA MET A 57 0.80 5.01 -7.55
C MET A 57 1.79 4.17 -8.35
N THR A 58 2.97 3.94 -7.76
CA THR A 58 4.05 3.15 -8.36
C THR A 58 4.51 2.07 -7.40
N THR A 59 4.84 0.89 -7.92
CA THR A 59 5.40 -0.21 -7.12
C THR A 59 6.78 -0.53 -7.66
N HIS A 60 7.76 -0.59 -6.76
CA HIS A 60 9.17 -0.81 -7.06
C HIS A 60 9.66 -2.06 -6.33
N ASP A 61 10.49 -2.86 -7.00
CA ASP A 61 11.30 -3.86 -6.32
C ASP A 61 12.44 -3.15 -5.56
N ILE A 62 12.71 -3.54 -4.32
CA ILE A 62 13.85 -3.05 -3.56
C ILE A 62 14.72 -4.21 -3.10
N CYS A 63 16.04 -4.03 -3.16
CA CYS A 63 16.95 -4.96 -2.51
C CYS A 63 16.92 -4.70 -1.01
N VAL A 64 16.56 -5.72 -0.24
CA VAL A 64 16.72 -5.72 1.21
C VAL A 64 18.01 -6.49 1.47
N GLU A 65 19.10 -5.77 1.70
CA GLU A 65 20.36 -6.42 2.08
C GLU A 65 20.12 -7.23 3.36
N SER A 66 20.19 -8.55 3.24
CA SER A 66 20.00 -9.45 4.38
C SER A 66 21.18 -9.25 5.33
N LYS A 67 20.90 -8.74 6.54
CA LYS A 67 21.88 -8.65 7.61
C LYS A 67 22.56 -10.01 7.84
N LYS A 68 23.85 -10.09 7.55
CA LYS A 68 24.75 -10.90 8.37
C LYS A 68 25.27 -10.13 9.60
N ASP A 69 25.13 -8.80 9.65
CA ASP A 69 25.63 -7.99 10.76
C ASP A 69 24.56 -7.18 11.51
N THR A 70 24.52 -7.38 12.82
CA THR A 70 23.35 -7.14 13.68
C THR A 70 23.19 -5.72 14.23
N ARG A 71 24.06 -4.75 13.95
CA ARG A 71 24.12 -3.51 14.78
C ARG A 71 23.75 -2.18 14.14
N SER A 72 23.57 -2.06 12.83
CA SER A 72 23.08 -0.80 12.23
C SER A 72 21.55 -0.77 12.12
N ARG A 73 20.93 0.33 12.58
CA ARG A 73 19.47 0.55 12.67
C ARG A 73 18.90 1.40 11.51
N THR A 74 19.74 1.90 10.61
CA THR A 74 19.32 2.68 9.45
C THR A 74 19.97 2.09 8.19
N HIS A 75 19.25 1.20 7.50
CA HIS A 75 19.73 0.62 6.24
C HIS A 75 19.31 1.50 5.06
N PRO A 76 20.25 1.93 4.22
CA PRO A 76 19.90 2.55 2.95
C PRO A 76 19.26 1.48 2.06
N THR A 77 17.98 1.67 1.71
CA THR A 77 17.35 0.86 0.67
C THR A 77 17.71 1.45 -0.68
N HIS A 78 18.58 0.75 -1.42
CA HIS A 78 18.92 1.14 -2.78
C HIS A 78 17.73 0.87 -3.71
N LYS A 79 17.25 1.92 -4.37
CA LYS A 79 16.32 1.78 -5.50
C LYS A 79 17.10 1.16 -6.65
N LEU A 80 16.71 -0.04 -7.07
CA LEU A 80 17.17 -0.55 -8.36
C LEU A 80 16.35 0.16 -9.44
N PHE A 81 16.98 1.14 -10.10
CA PHE A 81 16.41 1.71 -11.32
C PHE A 81 16.49 0.64 -12.42
N LYS A 82 15.37 -0.04 -12.65
CA LYS A 82 15.24 -0.98 -13.77
C LYS A 82 15.16 -0.22 -15.09
N ASN A 83 15.66 -0.83 -16.16
CA ASN A 83 15.44 -0.30 -17.50
C ASN A 83 13.93 -0.32 -17.80
N MET A 84 13.40 0.64 -18.56
CA MET A 84 11.97 0.67 -18.90
C MET A 84 11.52 -0.56 -19.71
N SER A 85 12.45 -1.26 -20.35
CA SER A 85 12.24 -2.53 -21.04
C SER A 85 12.31 -3.76 -20.13
N ASP A 86 12.85 -3.61 -18.91
CA ASP A 86 12.89 -4.70 -17.94
C ASP A 86 11.49 -4.91 -17.34
N PRO A 87 11.12 -6.16 -17.05
CA PRO A 87 9.89 -6.45 -16.34
C PRO A 87 9.84 -5.69 -15.00
N ILE A 88 8.75 -4.94 -14.81
CA ILE A 88 8.55 -4.04 -13.66
C ILE A 88 8.72 -4.83 -12.36
N LEU A 89 8.27 -6.07 -12.32
CA LEU A 89 8.49 -7.01 -11.22
C LEU A 89 9.22 -8.26 -11.73
N LYS A 90 10.21 -8.76 -10.98
CA LYS A 90 10.82 -10.07 -11.32
C LYS A 90 9.77 -11.20 -11.37
N CYS A 91 8.67 -11.06 -10.61
CA CYS A 91 7.58 -12.02 -10.62
C CYS A 91 6.72 -12.01 -11.90
N GLU A 92 6.82 -10.97 -12.75
CA GLU A 92 6.13 -10.94 -14.05
C GLU A 92 6.79 -11.81 -15.11
N VAL A 93 8.08 -12.12 -14.99
CA VAL A 93 8.81 -12.90 -16.00
C VAL A 93 9.04 -14.35 -15.58
N ALA A 94 9.21 -14.60 -14.29
CA ALA A 94 9.50 -15.93 -13.78
C ALA A 94 8.36 -16.55 -12.96
N GLY A 95 7.18 -15.91 -12.89
CA GLY A 95 6.19 -16.20 -11.86
C GLY A 95 6.71 -15.83 -10.46
N THR A 96 5.93 -16.08 -9.41
CA THR A 96 6.38 -15.91 -8.02
C THR A 96 7.47 -16.93 -7.67
N CYS A 97 8.69 -16.70 -8.15
CA CYS A 97 9.83 -17.53 -7.82
C CYS A 97 10.01 -17.49 -6.31
N SER A 98 10.03 -18.68 -5.69
CA SER A 98 10.19 -18.82 -4.26
C SER A 98 11.45 -18.10 -3.80
N ASP A 99 12.51 -18.12 -4.61
CA ASP A 99 13.85 -17.73 -4.22
C ASP A 99 14.09 -16.21 -4.32
N ILE A 100 13.07 -15.43 -4.70
CA ILE A 100 13.08 -13.96 -4.60
C ILE A 100 12.81 -13.53 -3.12
N HIS A 101 13.34 -14.29 -2.17
CA HIS A 101 13.21 -14.05 -0.73
C HIS A 101 13.96 -12.80 -0.25
N HIS A 102 14.76 -12.17 -1.12
CA HIS A 102 15.60 -11.00 -0.81
C HIS A 102 15.09 -9.68 -1.39
N GLN A 103 13.94 -9.68 -2.07
CA GLN A 103 13.39 -8.46 -2.65
C GLN A 103 12.18 -8.00 -1.83
N GLY A 104 12.39 -6.90 -1.12
CA GLY A 104 11.27 -6.12 -0.61
C GLY A 104 10.58 -5.41 -1.77
N HIS A 105 9.46 -4.78 -1.48
CA HIS A 105 8.74 -3.97 -2.44
C HIS A 105 8.42 -2.61 -1.80
N ARG A 106 8.46 -1.55 -2.59
CA ARG A 106 8.03 -0.22 -2.17
C ARG A 106 6.85 0.23 -3.01
N VAL A 107 5.75 0.57 -2.36
CA VAL A 107 4.60 1.20 -2.99
C VAL A 107 4.66 2.69 -2.65
N GLU A 108 4.81 3.52 -3.67
CA GLU A 108 4.81 4.97 -3.55
C GLU A 108 3.51 5.53 -4.13
N TRP A 109 2.81 6.31 -3.33
CA TRP A 109 1.57 7.01 -3.65
C TRP A 109 1.80 8.52 -3.59
N ARG A 110 1.70 9.21 -4.73
CA ARG A 110 1.79 10.66 -4.84
C ARG A 110 0.42 11.29 -4.63
N VAL A 111 0.31 12.18 -3.66
CA VAL A 111 -0.90 12.97 -3.36
C VAL A 111 -0.66 14.40 -3.83
N ASP A 112 -1.27 14.77 -4.94
CA ASP A 112 -1.13 16.11 -5.52
C ASP A 112 -1.95 17.17 -4.78
N ASN A 113 -1.53 18.44 -4.89
CA ASN A 113 -2.18 19.61 -4.27
C ASN A 113 -2.38 19.42 -2.76
N ILE A 114 -1.35 18.91 -2.07
CA ILE A 114 -1.44 18.51 -0.66
C ILE A 114 -1.84 19.67 0.25
N LYS A 115 -1.39 20.90 -0.06
CA LYS A 115 -1.76 22.11 0.68
C LYS A 115 -3.28 22.30 0.70
N ARG A 116 -3.89 22.34 -0.49
CA ARG A 116 -5.34 22.46 -0.65
C ARG A 116 -6.07 21.31 0.03
N LEU A 117 -5.53 20.09 -0.06
CA LEU A 117 -6.13 18.93 0.59
C LEU A 117 -6.17 19.10 2.11
N ILE A 118 -5.08 19.57 2.74
CA ILE A 118 -5.01 19.82 4.18
C ILE A 118 -5.97 20.94 4.59
N GLU A 119 -6.02 22.04 3.81
CA GLU A 119 -6.86 23.20 4.14
C GLU A 119 -8.36 22.92 4.00
N THR A 120 -8.74 22.06 3.06
CA THR A 120 -10.15 21.82 2.72
C THR A 120 -10.72 20.55 3.34
N MET A 121 -9.88 19.58 3.73
CA MET A 121 -10.34 18.29 4.25
C MET A 121 -10.79 18.40 5.71
N PRO A 122 -12.03 17.98 6.05
CA PRO A 122 -12.47 17.97 7.44
C PRO A 122 -11.65 17.00 8.30
N PRO A 123 -11.37 17.34 9.59
CA PRO A 123 -10.69 16.46 10.52
C PRO A 123 -11.25 15.04 10.57
N GLY A 124 -10.38 14.04 10.41
CA GLY A 124 -10.73 12.62 10.46
C GLY A 124 -11.30 12.04 9.16
N LYS A 125 -11.42 12.85 8.11
CA LYS A 125 -11.63 12.34 6.75
C LYS A 125 -10.30 11.87 6.16
N PHE A 126 -10.41 10.95 5.19
CA PHE A 126 -9.26 10.36 4.52
C PHE A 126 -9.46 10.35 3.01
N VAL A 127 -8.33 10.31 2.31
CA VAL A 127 -8.24 9.88 0.92
C VAL A 127 -7.80 8.41 0.88
N THR A 128 -8.21 7.69 -0.16
CA THR A 128 -7.85 6.28 -0.36
C THR A 128 -6.98 6.16 -1.60
N SER A 129 -5.90 5.38 -1.53
CA SER A 129 -5.08 5.08 -2.71
C SER A 129 -5.89 4.23 -3.69
N PRO A 130 -5.48 4.15 -4.97
CA PRO A 130 -5.96 3.08 -5.82
C PRO A 130 -5.59 1.71 -5.21
N VAL A 131 -6.32 0.67 -5.61
CA VAL A 131 -6.03 -0.69 -5.18
C VAL A 131 -4.75 -1.18 -5.87
N PHE A 132 -3.87 -1.85 -5.12
CA PHE A 132 -2.63 -2.41 -5.62
C PHE A 132 -2.42 -3.87 -5.21
N ALA A 133 -1.47 -4.50 -5.89
CA ALA A 133 -0.95 -5.80 -5.56
C ALA A 133 0.57 -5.71 -5.34
N VAL A 134 1.07 -6.34 -4.29
CA VAL A 134 2.50 -6.33 -3.94
C VAL A 134 2.82 -7.54 -3.06
N ALA A 135 4.06 -8.04 -3.13
CA ALA A 135 4.51 -9.19 -2.34
C ALA A 135 3.59 -10.43 -2.45
N GLY A 136 2.98 -10.64 -3.64
CA GLY A 136 2.08 -11.76 -3.93
C GLY A 136 0.67 -11.65 -3.33
N ILE A 137 0.29 -10.49 -2.78
CA ILE A 137 -1.06 -10.21 -2.27
C ILE A 137 -1.72 -9.18 -3.19
N SER A 138 -3.00 -9.34 -3.47
CA SER A 138 -3.82 -8.41 -4.25
C SER A 138 -4.92 -7.77 -3.40
N GLY A 139 -5.57 -6.72 -3.90
CA GLY A 139 -6.69 -6.10 -3.19
C GLY A 139 -6.28 -5.21 -2.01
N MET A 140 -5.03 -4.76 -1.97
CA MET A 140 -4.54 -3.85 -0.94
C MET A 140 -4.81 -2.41 -1.31
N HIS A 141 -4.93 -1.54 -0.31
CA HIS A 141 -5.00 -0.10 -0.50
C HIS A 141 -4.48 0.61 0.75
N MET A 142 -4.13 1.88 0.61
CA MET A 142 -3.76 2.75 1.71
C MET A 142 -4.85 3.77 1.96
N LYS A 143 -4.98 4.21 3.20
CA LYS A 143 -5.76 5.39 3.58
C LYS A 143 -4.84 6.43 4.18
N PHE A 144 -5.06 7.68 3.84
CA PHE A 144 -4.29 8.81 4.32
C PHE A 144 -5.22 9.88 4.87
N TRP A 145 -5.02 10.24 6.13
CA TRP A 145 -5.72 11.31 6.84
C TRP A 145 -4.81 12.53 6.91
N PRO A 146 -4.97 13.52 6.01
CA PRO A 146 -4.13 14.73 5.98
C PRO A 146 -4.41 15.65 7.17
N VAL A 147 -5.62 15.58 7.72
CA VAL A 147 -6.04 16.30 8.93
C VAL A 147 -6.68 15.29 9.87
N ARG A 148 -6.10 15.11 11.05
CA ARG A 148 -6.66 14.17 12.01
C ARG A 148 -7.82 14.74 12.80
N LYS A 149 -8.70 13.83 13.20
CA LYS A 149 -9.68 14.09 14.24
C LYS A 149 -9.06 13.81 15.59
N ASP A 150 -8.97 14.83 16.42
CA ASP A 150 -8.74 14.64 17.84
C ASP A 150 -9.94 13.90 18.42
N THR A 151 -9.74 12.64 18.78
CA THR A 151 -10.76 11.88 19.49
C THR A 151 -10.55 12.04 20.99
N ILE A 152 -11.64 12.29 21.71
CA ILE A 152 -11.65 12.40 23.18
C ILE A 152 -10.97 11.18 23.82
N ALA A 153 -11.27 9.98 23.32
CA ALA A 153 -10.64 8.73 23.76
C ALA A 153 -9.11 8.76 23.70
N ARG A 154 -8.55 9.37 22.65
CA ARG A 154 -7.11 9.49 22.47
C ARG A 154 -6.49 10.54 23.40
N HIS A 155 -7.22 11.64 23.64
CA HIS A 155 -6.83 12.61 24.65
C HIS A 155 -6.78 11.98 26.05
N HIS A 156 -7.74 11.12 26.40
CA HIS A 156 -7.72 10.36 27.64
C HIS A 156 -6.61 9.31 27.70
N ALA A 157 -6.35 8.57 26.61
CA ALA A 157 -5.26 7.60 26.56
C ALA A 157 -3.88 8.24 26.83
N LYS A 158 -3.64 9.43 26.27
CA LYS A 158 -2.40 10.20 26.53
C LYS A 158 -2.28 10.65 27.98
N LYS A 159 -3.36 11.14 28.58
CA LYS A 159 -3.37 11.54 29.99
C LYS A 159 -2.99 10.37 30.91
N ARG A 160 -3.39 9.15 30.57
CA ARG A 160 -3.09 7.95 31.38
C ARG A 160 -1.66 7.45 31.24
N LEU A 161 -1.06 7.55 30.05
CA LEU A 161 0.26 6.98 29.80
C LEU A 161 1.43 7.90 30.19
N ALA A 162 1.19 9.18 30.50
CA ALA A 162 2.22 10.20 30.80
C ALA A 162 3.31 10.39 29.71
N VAL A 163 3.28 9.62 28.62
CA VAL A 163 4.19 9.79 27.49
C VAL A 163 3.60 10.80 26.51
N ARG A 164 4.22 11.98 26.44
CA ARG A 164 3.90 13.03 25.47
C ARG A 164 4.61 12.73 24.15
N PHE A 165 4.09 11.78 23.37
CA PHE A 165 4.47 11.76 21.95
C PHE A 165 3.77 12.94 21.27
N PRO A 166 4.49 13.80 20.52
CA PRO A 166 3.85 14.82 19.71
C PRO A 166 2.95 14.12 18.70
N ASP A 167 1.68 14.54 18.64
CA ASP A 167 0.76 14.01 17.64
C ASP A 167 1.30 14.29 16.25
N GLY A 168 1.24 13.29 15.38
CA GLY A 168 1.53 13.53 13.97
C GLY A 168 0.43 14.37 13.34
N TRP A 169 0.82 15.31 12.47
CA TRP A 169 -0.13 16.14 11.71
C TRP A 169 -1.03 15.32 10.77
N SER A 170 -0.56 14.13 10.33
CA SER A 170 -1.29 13.22 9.46
C SER A 170 -1.19 11.76 9.91
N GLU A 171 -2.01 10.89 9.34
CA GLU A 171 -1.98 9.44 9.57
C GLU A 171 -2.01 8.70 8.23
N ILE A 172 -1.28 7.59 8.14
CA ILE A 172 -1.37 6.64 7.03
C ILE A 172 -1.69 5.26 7.58
N ALA A 173 -2.50 4.49 6.85
CA ALA A 173 -2.79 3.11 7.17
C ALA A 173 -2.73 2.22 5.93
N LEU A 174 -2.29 0.98 6.13
CA LEU A 174 -2.32 -0.06 5.09
C LEU A 174 -3.46 -1.03 5.37
N PHE A 175 -4.31 -1.26 4.37
CA PHE A 175 -5.37 -2.25 4.38
C PHE A 175 -5.01 -3.37 3.44
N ALA A 176 -4.97 -4.59 3.97
CA ALA A 176 -4.72 -5.81 3.22
C ALA A 176 -5.78 -6.88 3.56
N PRO A 177 -6.00 -7.86 2.67
CA PRO A 177 -6.93 -8.95 2.94
C PRO A 177 -6.56 -9.75 4.20
N PRO A 178 -7.55 -10.33 4.92
CA PRO A 178 -7.30 -11.20 6.06
C PRO A 178 -6.34 -12.36 5.73
N GLY A 179 -5.48 -12.70 6.68
CA GLY A 179 -4.42 -13.72 6.51
C GLY A 179 -3.12 -13.18 5.90
N THR A 180 -3.06 -11.88 5.62
CA THR A 180 -1.82 -11.22 5.21
C THR A 180 -0.89 -11.02 6.42
N HIS A 181 0.41 -11.29 6.23
CA HIS A 181 1.41 -11.12 7.28
C HIS A 181 2.67 -10.46 6.70
N PHE A 182 3.00 -9.26 7.15
CA PHE A 182 4.12 -8.49 6.59
C PHE A 182 5.09 -8.00 7.66
N TRP A 183 6.37 -7.93 7.27
CA TRP A 183 7.36 -7.05 7.88
C TRP A 183 7.59 -5.84 6.98
N PHE A 184 7.26 -4.64 7.47
CA PHE A 184 7.20 -3.44 6.63
C PHE A 184 7.41 -2.15 7.44
N ARG A 185 7.49 -1.01 6.74
CA ARG A 185 7.43 0.35 7.31
C ARG A 185 6.68 1.31 6.41
N PHE A 186 6.12 2.37 6.99
CA PHE A 186 5.49 3.46 6.26
C PHE A 186 6.47 4.60 6.00
N PHE A 187 6.11 5.47 5.05
CA PHE A 187 6.74 6.77 4.89
C PHE A 187 5.74 7.85 4.46
N ILE A 188 6.00 9.08 4.90
CA ILE A 188 5.27 10.31 4.51
C ILE A 188 6.31 11.39 4.23
N GLY A 189 6.48 11.76 2.96
CA GLY A 189 7.56 12.62 2.51
C GLY A 189 8.91 12.01 2.84
N GLN A 190 9.70 12.73 3.64
CA GLN A 190 11.03 12.30 4.10
C GLN A 190 10.99 11.51 5.43
N HIS A 191 9.82 11.40 6.07
CA HIS A 191 9.69 10.73 7.36
C HIS A 191 9.37 9.24 7.17
N TRP A 192 10.02 8.40 7.96
CA TRP A 192 9.87 6.95 7.93
C TRP A 192 9.40 6.42 9.28
N SER A 193 8.51 5.44 9.26
CA SER A 193 8.19 4.68 10.46
C SER A 193 9.32 3.71 10.81
N PRO A 194 9.42 3.30 12.08
CA PRO A 194 10.12 2.06 12.41
C PRO A 194 9.50 0.88 11.64
N HIS A 195 10.33 -0.11 11.32
CA HIS A 195 9.86 -1.39 10.83
C HIS A 195 8.97 -2.06 11.86
N ARG A 196 7.96 -2.78 11.37
CA ARG A 196 6.98 -3.49 12.19
C ARG A 196 6.54 -4.78 11.51
N GLU A 197 6.21 -5.75 12.34
CA GLU A 197 5.50 -6.97 11.95
C GLU A 197 4.01 -6.75 12.23
N CYS A 198 3.15 -7.06 11.26
CA CYS A 198 1.72 -6.97 11.46
C CYS A 198 0.97 -8.01 10.61
N TYR A 199 0.01 -8.63 11.27
CA TYR A 199 -0.91 -9.60 10.71
C TYR A 199 -2.28 -8.95 10.53
N TRP A 200 -2.86 -9.09 9.34
CA TRP A 200 -4.21 -8.62 9.04
C TRP A 200 -5.21 -9.73 9.37
N SER A 201 -5.99 -9.50 10.41
CA SER A 201 -7.21 -10.25 10.72
C SER A 201 -8.44 -9.45 10.29
N ASP A 202 -9.64 -9.89 10.68
CA ASP A 202 -10.89 -9.17 10.40
C ASP A 202 -11.01 -7.82 11.14
N ALA A 203 -10.11 -7.54 12.09
CA ALA A 203 -10.06 -6.29 12.84
C ALA A 203 -8.91 -5.38 12.37
N CYS A 204 -9.19 -4.07 12.31
CA CYS A 204 -8.15 -3.07 12.12
C CYS A 204 -7.43 -2.79 13.44
N ILE A 205 -6.13 -3.09 13.51
CA ILE A 205 -5.30 -2.90 14.70
C ILE A 205 -4.37 -1.70 14.53
N GLU A 206 -3.89 -1.15 15.66
CA GLU A 206 -3.03 0.03 15.69
C GLU A 206 -1.73 -0.13 14.87
N SER A 207 -1.18 -1.34 14.79
CA SER A 207 0.04 -1.60 14.02
C SER A 207 -0.13 -1.38 12.51
N GLN A 208 -1.36 -1.39 11.99
CA GLN A 208 -1.69 -1.09 10.59
C GLN A 208 -1.67 0.41 10.27
N ARG A 209 -1.44 1.27 11.28
CA ARG A 209 -1.44 2.73 11.17
C ARG A 209 -0.11 3.31 11.60
N TRP A 210 0.25 4.45 11.03
CA TRP A 210 1.43 5.20 11.44
C TRP A 210 1.26 6.70 11.23
N GLU A 211 2.09 7.41 11.97
CA GLU A 211 2.00 8.81 12.27
C GLU A 211 3.42 9.41 12.26
N PRO A 212 3.68 10.45 11.47
CA PRO A 212 4.98 11.08 11.49
C PRO A 212 5.17 11.78 12.84
N PRO A 213 6.39 11.79 13.42
CA PRO A 213 6.68 12.40 14.72
C PRO A 213 6.78 13.93 14.64
N ARG A 214 5.84 14.59 13.97
CA ARG A 214 5.83 16.04 13.73
C ARG A 214 4.42 16.58 13.93
N ALA A 215 4.29 17.56 14.82
CA ALA A 215 3.02 18.18 15.19
C ALA A 215 2.36 19.02 14.09
N LYS A 216 3.18 19.69 13.26
CA LYS A 216 2.70 20.56 12.20
C LYS A 216 3.09 20.02 10.82
N PRO A 217 2.24 20.18 9.80
CA PRO A 217 2.64 19.87 8.43
C PRO A 217 3.86 20.70 8.03
N PRO A 218 4.71 20.20 7.11
CA PRO A 218 5.66 21.04 6.38
C PRO A 218 4.94 22.20 5.66
N GLU A 219 5.66 23.26 5.36
CA GLU A 219 5.16 24.30 4.46
C GLU A 219 5.12 23.74 3.05
N PHE A 220 3.93 23.72 2.45
CA PHE A 220 3.68 23.23 1.10
C PHE A 220 3.30 24.41 0.20
N LEU A 221 3.81 24.43 -1.03
CA LEU A 221 3.33 25.29 -2.11
C LEU A 221 2.00 24.75 -2.67
N GLU A 222 1.28 25.57 -3.43
CA GLU A 222 -0.02 25.17 -4.00
C GLU A 222 0.07 23.98 -4.96
N SER A 223 1.16 23.91 -5.72
CA SER A 223 1.44 22.83 -6.68
C SER A 223 2.19 21.65 -6.08
N ASP A 224 2.48 21.66 -4.78
CA ASP A 224 3.26 20.58 -4.17
C ASP A 224 2.48 19.27 -4.16
N SER A 225 3.23 18.19 -4.38
CA SER A 225 2.77 16.83 -4.19
C SER A 225 3.49 16.20 -3.01
N LEU A 226 2.78 15.36 -2.26
CA LEU A 226 3.32 14.61 -1.15
C LEU A 226 3.44 13.14 -1.53
N LEU A 227 4.66 12.61 -1.46
CA LEU A 227 4.89 11.19 -1.64
C LEU A 227 4.68 10.46 -0.32
N ILE A 228 3.74 9.52 -0.28
CA ILE A 228 3.46 8.67 0.87
C ILE A 228 3.50 7.20 0.45
N GLY A 229 3.62 6.28 1.38
CA GLY A 229 3.58 4.88 0.98
C GLY A 229 4.01 3.88 2.03
N VAL A 230 4.29 2.68 1.54
CA VAL A 230 4.71 1.54 2.34
C VAL A 230 5.87 0.81 1.68
N GLU A 231 6.84 0.42 2.49
CA GLU A 231 7.94 -0.45 2.11
C GLU A 231 7.76 -1.80 2.81
N ILE A 232 7.43 -2.83 2.04
CA ILE A 232 7.23 -4.21 2.49
C ILE A 232 8.53 -4.97 2.29
N ASN A 233 9.25 -5.23 3.36
CA ASN A 233 10.53 -5.92 3.31
C ASN A 233 10.35 -7.43 3.16
N GLN A 234 9.32 -8.00 3.78
CA GLN A 234 9.08 -9.44 3.74
C GLN A 234 7.60 -9.81 3.85
N ASN A 235 7.16 -10.78 3.05
CA ASN A 235 5.92 -11.49 3.28
C ASN A 235 6.18 -12.68 4.21
N LEU A 236 5.66 -12.57 5.44
CA LEU A 236 5.82 -13.54 6.52
C LEU A 236 4.73 -14.61 6.53
N ARG A 237 3.82 -14.61 5.55
CA ARG A 237 2.83 -15.68 5.42
C ARG A 237 3.57 -16.99 5.24
N ARG A 238 3.44 -17.90 6.21
CA ARG A 238 4.01 -19.24 6.10
C ARG A 238 3.49 -19.86 4.79
N LYS A 239 4.41 -20.19 3.87
CA LYS A 239 4.06 -21.06 2.76
C LYS A 239 3.53 -22.33 3.42
N ARG A 240 2.29 -22.72 3.09
CA ARG A 240 1.82 -24.07 3.42
C ARG A 240 2.84 -24.99 2.76
N THR A 241 3.76 -25.55 3.56
CA THR A 241 4.58 -26.65 3.09
C THR A 241 3.57 -27.69 2.63
N LYS A 242 3.62 -28.06 1.34
CA LYS A 242 2.87 -29.23 0.88
C LYS A 242 3.29 -30.34 1.83
N ARG A 243 2.37 -30.79 2.69
CA ARG A 243 2.67 -31.87 3.62
C ARG A 243 3.21 -33.00 2.74
N PRO A 244 4.41 -33.53 3.00
CA PRO A 244 4.90 -34.67 2.28
C PRO A 244 3.93 -35.81 2.56
N ASP A 245 3.15 -36.14 1.53
CA ASP A 245 2.35 -37.34 1.31
C ASP A 245 1.48 -37.92 2.46
N GLY A 246 0.20 -38.16 2.14
CA GLY A 246 -0.65 -39.18 2.78
C GLY A 246 -1.21 -38.99 4.20
N SER A 247 -0.68 -38.10 5.05
CA SER A 247 -1.22 -37.98 6.42
C SER A 247 -2.57 -37.22 6.44
N LYS A 248 -3.66 -37.98 6.62
CA LYS A 248 -5.05 -37.48 6.80
C LYS A 248 -5.06 -36.24 7.69
N ALA A 249 -5.65 -35.17 7.19
CA ALA A 249 -5.71 -33.86 7.82
C ALA A 249 -6.33 -33.95 9.22
N TYR A 250 -5.49 -34.04 10.25
CA TYR A 250 -5.89 -33.60 11.59
C TYR A 250 -6.23 -32.11 11.47
N ARG A 251 -7.51 -31.77 11.69
CA ARG A 251 -8.01 -30.41 11.69
C ARG A 251 -7.28 -29.66 12.79
N ASP A 252 -6.18 -29.01 12.43
CA ASP A 252 -5.47 -28.11 13.33
C ASP A 252 -6.35 -26.88 13.52
N ARG A 253 -7.22 -26.97 14.54
CA ARG A 253 -8.12 -25.93 15.02
C ARG A 253 -7.41 -24.99 15.99
N SER A 254 -6.09 -25.10 16.14
CA SER A 254 -5.29 -24.33 17.08
C SER A 254 -4.50 -23.25 16.34
N LEU A 255 -4.46 -22.04 16.91
CA LEU A 255 -3.86 -20.78 16.40
C LEU A 255 -4.82 -19.73 15.84
N TYR A 256 -6.11 -19.81 16.18
CA TYR A 256 -6.82 -18.56 16.47
C TYR A 256 -6.59 -18.22 17.94
N CYS A 257 -6.24 -16.95 18.16
CA CYS A 257 -6.00 -16.32 19.44
C CYS A 257 -6.79 -16.94 20.59
N ALA A 258 -6.10 -17.28 21.68
CA ALA A 258 -6.73 -17.26 22.98
C ALA A 258 -7.32 -15.86 23.16
N LEU A 259 -8.63 -15.73 22.97
CA LEU A 259 -9.40 -14.60 23.47
C LEU A 259 -9.12 -14.54 24.98
N PRO A 260 -8.93 -13.35 25.57
CA PRO A 260 -9.02 -13.21 27.01
C PRO A 260 -10.37 -13.80 27.42
N GLU A 261 -10.32 -14.76 28.34
CA GLU A 261 -11.48 -15.38 28.97
C GLU A 261 -12.44 -14.25 29.36
N MET A 262 -13.60 -14.19 28.68
CA MET A 262 -14.63 -13.24 29.04
C MET A 262 -15.05 -13.59 30.46
N LEU A 263 -14.68 -12.73 31.41
CA LEU A 263 -15.17 -12.81 32.78
C LEU A 263 -16.70 -12.93 32.74
N PRO A 264 -17.29 -13.83 33.55
CA PRO A 264 -18.73 -13.95 33.61
C PRO A 264 -19.36 -12.61 34.03
N PRO A 265 -20.56 -12.29 33.52
CA PRO A 265 -21.24 -11.06 33.87
C PRO A 265 -21.47 -11.02 35.40
N HIS A 266 -20.99 -9.95 36.05
CA HIS A 266 -21.37 -9.66 37.42
C HIS A 266 -22.89 -9.48 37.50
N PRO A 267 -23.57 -10.07 38.50
CA PRO A 267 -24.98 -9.81 38.72
C PRO A 267 -25.17 -8.32 39.05
N MET A 268 -26.05 -7.67 38.30
CA MET A 268 -26.52 -6.32 38.64
C MET A 268 -27.34 -6.42 39.93
N ASN A 269 -26.81 -5.86 41.01
CA ASN A 269 -27.62 -5.53 42.19
C ASN A 269 -28.53 -4.36 41.79
N VAL A 270 -29.81 -4.66 41.61
CA VAL A 270 -30.87 -3.65 41.52
C VAL A 270 -31.19 -3.25 42.95
N SER A 271 -30.63 -2.13 43.40
CA SER A 271 -31.10 -1.44 44.60
C SER A 271 -32.37 -0.68 44.22
N LEU A 272 -33.52 -1.15 44.71
CA LEU A 272 -34.75 -0.36 44.69
C LEU A 272 -34.67 0.66 45.82
N SER A 273 -34.70 1.94 45.45
CA SER A 273 -35.04 3.07 46.30
C SER A 273 -35.65 4.17 45.46
#